data_AF-A0A8C3M1A9-F1
#
_entry.id   AF-A0A8C3M1A9-F1
#
_cell.length_a   1.000
_cell.length_b   1.000
_cell.length_c   1.000
_cell.angle_alpha   90.00
_cell.angle_beta   90.00
_cell.angle_gamma   90.00
#
_symmetry.space_group_name_H-M   'P 1'
#
loop_
_entity.id
_entity.type
_entity.pdbx_description
1 polymer ?
#
loop_
_entity_poly.entity_id
_entity_poly.type
_entity_poly.pdbx_seq_one_letter_code
_entity_poly.pdbx_strand_id
1 'polypeptide(L)'
;MCLMEGENTQTKPGGTGEIWQQASDFYFSRATFSMLLFYHTLLGAFLLFFLLSGHWVSAKNINFYNVRPPLDPTPFPNSFKCFTCDNAVDNYNCNRWAEDRWCPESTQYCLTVHLFTDHGKSTSVTKKCATGDECHFVGCHHHRESGHTECVSCCEGMICNVEIPTNHTNAVFAVLHARRTSDGSRRTVSIAVLVSVMAIALS
;
A
#
# COMPACT_ATOMS: atom_id res chain seq x y z
N MET A 1 2.15 109.99 -33.56
CA MET A 1 2.67 110.04 -32.18
C MET A 1 1.46 110.09 -31.24
N CYS A 2 1.49 109.24 -30.21
CA CYS A 2 0.48 108.98 -29.17
C CYS A 2 -0.77 108.23 -29.66
N LEU A 3 -1.35 107.24 -28.96
CA LEU A 3 -1.06 106.61 -27.67
C LEU A 3 -1.90 105.31 -27.59
N MET A 4 -1.54 104.46 -26.62
CA MET A 4 -2.08 103.12 -26.31
C MET A 4 -3.36 103.17 -25.45
N GLU A 5 -3.95 101.98 -25.24
CA GLU A 5 -4.73 101.47 -24.07
C GLU A 5 -6.26 101.26 -24.19
N GLY A 6 -6.71 100.13 -23.61
CA GLY A 6 -8.11 99.78 -23.25
C GLY A 6 -8.66 98.51 -23.91
N GLU A 7 -8.45 97.30 -23.36
CA GLU A 7 -9.28 96.59 -22.35
C GLU A 7 -10.49 95.82 -22.96
N ASN A 8 -10.33 94.51 -23.20
CA ASN A 8 -10.81 93.36 -22.40
C ASN A 8 -12.32 93.05 -22.55
N THR A 9 -12.65 91.83 -22.98
CA THR A 9 -13.79 91.09 -22.40
C THR A 9 -13.67 89.60 -22.66
N GLN A 10 -13.63 88.88 -21.55
CA GLN A 10 -13.53 87.44 -21.41
C GLN A 10 -14.92 86.81 -21.49
N THR A 11 -15.07 85.76 -22.29
CA THR A 11 -16.18 84.79 -22.21
C THR A 11 -15.60 83.37 -22.10
N LYS A 12 -15.93 82.68 -21.01
CA LYS A 12 -15.86 81.20 -20.84
C LYS A 12 -17.25 80.63 -21.24
N PRO A 13 -17.53 79.30 -21.38
CA PRO A 13 -16.82 78.14 -20.79
C PRO A 13 -16.79 76.84 -21.64
N GLY A 14 -16.15 75.76 -21.14
CA GLY A 14 -16.56 74.37 -21.47
C GLY A 14 -15.46 73.30 -21.62
N GLY A 15 -15.56 72.19 -20.86
CA GLY A 15 -15.38 70.85 -21.44
C GLY A 15 -14.05 70.10 -21.30
N THR A 16 -13.23 70.27 -20.26
CA THR A 16 -12.02 69.44 -20.09
C THR A 16 -11.87 68.72 -18.75
N GLY A 17 -12.53 69.16 -17.67
CA GLY A 17 -12.33 68.57 -16.33
C GLY A 17 -12.92 67.17 -16.11
N GLU A 18 -14.09 66.87 -16.68
CA GLU A 18 -14.82 65.61 -16.41
C GLU A 18 -14.21 64.39 -17.10
N ILE A 19 -13.57 64.57 -18.27
CA ILE A 19 -12.98 63.47 -19.05
C ILE A 19 -11.70 62.93 -18.40
N TRP A 20 -10.89 63.80 -17.77
CA TRP A 20 -9.67 63.38 -17.07
C TRP A 20 -9.98 62.65 -15.76
N GLN A 21 -11.03 63.05 -15.04
CA GLN A 21 -11.48 62.39 -13.82
C GLN A 21 -11.99 60.96 -14.12
N GLN A 22 -12.77 60.80 -15.19
CA GLN A 22 -13.31 59.50 -15.58
C GLN A 22 -12.23 58.55 -16.13
N ALA A 23 -11.23 59.09 -16.82
CA ALA A 23 -10.05 58.32 -17.24
C ALA A 23 -9.19 57.90 -16.04
N SER A 24 -8.96 58.78 -15.05
CA SER A 24 -8.20 58.42 -13.85
C SER A 24 -8.90 57.35 -13.00
N ASP A 25 -10.22 57.42 -12.87
CA ASP A 25 -11.01 56.43 -12.12
C ASP A 25 -11.01 55.07 -12.83
N PHE A 26 -11.07 55.04 -14.16
CA PHE A 26 -10.98 53.81 -14.95
C PHE A 26 -9.58 53.17 -14.89
N TYR A 27 -8.51 53.97 -14.94
CA TYR A 27 -7.13 53.50 -14.79
C TYR A 27 -6.84 53.03 -13.35
N PHE A 28 -7.35 53.73 -12.33
CA PHE A 28 -7.21 53.35 -10.92
C PHE A 28 -8.00 52.07 -10.60
N SER A 29 -9.22 51.93 -11.14
CA SER A 29 -10.02 50.72 -11.00
C SER A 29 -9.37 49.54 -11.71
N ARG A 30 -8.89 49.71 -12.95
CA ARG A 30 -8.17 48.65 -13.68
C ARG A 30 -6.85 48.24 -13.03
N ALA A 31 -6.11 49.19 -12.45
CA ALA A 31 -4.88 48.91 -11.70
C ALA A 31 -5.16 48.19 -10.38
N THR A 32 -6.23 48.55 -9.65
CA THR A 32 -6.62 47.86 -8.41
C THR A 32 -7.15 46.46 -8.68
N PHE A 33 -7.97 46.25 -9.72
CA PHE A 33 -8.38 44.90 -10.17
C PHE A 33 -7.19 44.06 -10.64
N SER A 34 -6.24 44.66 -11.39
CA SER A 34 -5.01 43.97 -11.81
C SER A 34 -4.12 43.58 -10.64
N MET A 35 -4.00 44.44 -9.64
CA MET A 35 -3.24 44.16 -8.42
C MET A 35 -3.92 43.10 -7.54
N LEU A 36 -5.25 43.13 -7.45
CA LEU A 36 -6.04 42.15 -6.72
C LEU A 36 -5.95 40.76 -7.37
N LEU A 37 -6.06 40.69 -8.70
CA LEU A 37 -5.87 39.46 -9.47
C LEU A 37 -4.44 38.92 -9.31
N PHE A 38 -3.42 39.79 -9.37
CA PHE A 38 -2.03 39.38 -9.14
C PHE A 38 -1.84 38.83 -7.73
N TYR A 39 -2.43 39.47 -6.71
CA TYR A 39 -2.38 39.01 -5.33
C TYR A 39 -3.07 37.65 -5.14
N HIS A 40 -4.22 37.42 -5.78
CA HIS A 40 -4.90 36.12 -5.77
C HIS A 40 -4.10 35.02 -6.48
N THR A 41 -3.45 35.34 -7.62
CA THR A 41 -2.58 34.38 -8.30
C THR A 41 -1.34 34.03 -7.47
N LEU A 42 -0.76 35.00 -6.77
CA LEU A 42 0.35 34.76 -5.84
C LEU A 42 -0.08 33.93 -4.64
N LEU A 43 -1.22 34.24 -4.01
CA LEU A 43 -1.79 33.44 -2.92
C LEU A 43 -2.08 32.00 -3.34
N GLY A 44 -2.67 31.81 -4.52
CA GLY A 44 -2.94 30.50 -5.10
C GLY A 44 -1.66 29.72 -5.38
N ALA A 45 -0.64 30.37 -5.97
CA ALA A 45 0.66 29.77 -6.20
C ALA A 45 1.38 29.41 -4.90
N PHE A 46 1.26 30.23 -3.85
CA PHE A 46 1.85 29.98 -2.54
C PHE A 46 1.16 28.83 -1.81
N LEU A 47 -0.18 28.76 -1.87
CA LEU A 47 -0.97 27.63 -1.39
C LEU A 47 -0.61 26.34 -2.13
N LEU A 48 -0.48 26.39 -3.47
CA LEU A 48 -0.07 25.25 -4.28
C LEU A 48 1.35 24.80 -3.94
N PHE A 49 2.27 25.74 -3.71
CA PHE A 49 3.63 25.46 -3.25
C PHE A 49 3.65 24.83 -1.85
N PHE A 50 2.80 25.27 -0.92
CA PHE A 50 2.64 24.64 0.39
C PHE A 50 2.04 23.22 0.31
N LEU A 51 1.04 23.01 -0.55
CA LEU A 51 0.43 21.69 -0.76
C LEU A 51 1.39 20.70 -1.45
N LEU A 52 2.22 21.20 -2.38
CA LEU A 52 3.25 20.40 -3.07
C LEU A 52 4.49 20.18 -2.18
N SER A 53 4.90 21.17 -1.37
CA SER A 53 6.00 21.01 -0.42
C SER A 53 5.63 20.14 0.79
N GLY A 54 4.34 20.03 1.12
CA GLY A 54 3.83 19.08 2.12
C GLY A 54 4.05 17.61 1.78
N HIS A 55 4.48 17.29 0.54
CA HIS A 55 4.90 15.95 0.15
C HIS A 55 6.40 15.67 0.35
N TRP A 56 7.15 16.60 0.96
CA TRP A 56 8.48 16.28 1.51
C TRP A 56 8.30 15.48 2.80
N VAL A 57 7.87 14.22 2.64
CA VAL A 57 8.08 13.19 3.64
C VAL A 57 9.60 13.01 3.75
N SER A 58 10.21 13.77 4.65
CA SER A 58 11.57 13.52 5.10
C SER A 58 11.58 12.13 5.73
N ALA A 59 12.11 11.16 4.99
CA ALA A 59 12.41 9.85 5.53
C ALA A 59 13.52 10.03 6.59
N LYS A 60 13.10 10.22 7.83
CA LYS A 60 13.97 10.30 9.00
C LYS A 60 14.58 8.91 9.23
N ASN A 61 15.91 8.83 9.23
CA ASN A 61 16.73 7.83 9.91
C ASN A 61 16.38 6.35 9.67
N ILE A 62 17.01 5.70 8.68
CA ILE A 62 17.14 4.24 8.71
C ILE A 62 18.28 3.85 9.65
N ASN A 63 17.86 3.56 10.89
CA ASN A 63 18.59 2.90 11.96
C ASN A 63 19.14 1.53 11.47
N PHE A 64 20.30 1.11 11.96
CA PHE A 64 21.08 -0.07 11.55
C PHE A 64 20.35 -1.43 11.70
N TYR A 65 19.09 -1.43 12.15
CA TYR A 65 18.14 -2.56 12.05
C TYR A 65 17.43 -2.67 10.68
N ASN A 66 17.76 -1.80 9.73
CA ASN A 66 17.26 -1.80 8.35
C ASN A 66 18.15 -2.55 7.35
N VAL A 67 19.01 -3.47 7.82
CA VAL A 67 19.41 -4.58 6.93
C VAL A 67 18.22 -5.53 6.87
N ARG A 68 17.24 -5.22 6.02
CA ARG A 68 16.41 -6.27 5.44
C ARG A 68 17.39 -7.08 4.61
N PRO A 69 17.70 -8.35 4.94
CA PRO A 69 18.40 -9.21 4.00
C PRO A 69 17.64 -9.10 2.67
N PRO A 70 18.31 -9.13 1.50
CA PRO A 70 17.61 -9.20 0.23
C PRO A 70 16.48 -10.20 0.41
N LEU A 71 15.24 -9.84 0.01
CA LEU A 71 14.20 -10.86 -0.11
C LEU A 71 14.87 -11.93 -0.97
N ASP A 72 15.17 -13.09 -0.38
CA ASP A 72 15.81 -14.17 -1.13
C ASP A 72 14.95 -14.33 -2.37
N PRO A 73 15.49 -14.01 -3.57
CA PRO A 73 14.68 -14.08 -4.76
C PRO A 73 14.13 -15.50 -4.79
N THR A 74 12.80 -15.60 -4.89
CA THR A 74 12.11 -16.89 -5.02
C THR A 74 12.86 -17.70 -6.08
N PRO A 75 13.38 -18.90 -5.76
CA PRO A 75 14.29 -19.61 -6.65
C PRO A 75 13.64 -19.96 -7.99
N PHE A 76 12.31 -20.05 -8.03
CA PHE A 76 11.50 -20.29 -9.22
C PHE A 76 10.08 -19.68 -9.05
N PRO A 77 9.32 -19.46 -10.14
CA PRO A 77 7.95 -18.95 -10.06
C PRO A 77 7.04 -19.86 -9.22
N ASN A 78 6.20 -19.27 -8.37
CA ASN A 78 5.33 -19.99 -7.42
C ASN A 78 6.09 -20.86 -6.40
N SER A 79 7.38 -20.61 -6.15
CA SER A 79 8.08 -21.27 -5.04
C SER A 79 7.39 -20.97 -3.71
N PHE A 80 7.33 -21.97 -2.85
CA PHE A 80 6.72 -21.88 -1.54
C PHE A 80 7.66 -22.46 -0.48
N LYS A 81 7.30 -22.25 0.78
CA LYS A 81 8.00 -22.80 1.95
C LYS A 81 7.01 -23.59 2.79
N CYS A 82 7.51 -24.54 3.55
CA CYS A 82 6.78 -25.26 4.58
C CYS A 82 7.61 -25.21 5.87
N PHE A 83 6.98 -25.43 7.02
CA PHE A 83 7.77 -25.89 8.16
C PHE A 83 8.35 -27.26 7.83
N THR A 84 9.66 -27.44 8.07
CA THR A 84 10.34 -28.72 7.88
C THR A 84 11.08 -29.12 9.14
N CYS A 85 10.78 -30.30 9.66
CA CYS A 85 11.43 -30.88 10.84
C CYS A 85 11.29 -32.41 10.77
N ASP A 86 12.23 -33.12 11.37
CA ASP A 86 12.18 -34.58 11.47
C ASP A 86 12.10 -34.99 12.93
N ASN A 87 11.03 -35.72 13.27
CA ASN A 87 10.79 -36.31 14.59
C ASN A 87 10.96 -35.32 15.77
N ALA A 88 10.46 -34.09 15.61
CA ALA A 88 10.46 -33.08 16.66
C ALA A 88 9.55 -33.49 17.81
N VAL A 89 9.91 -33.13 19.05
CA VAL A 89 9.16 -33.55 20.25
C VAL A 89 7.73 -32.98 20.32
N ASP A 90 7.49 -31.83 19.69
CA ASP A 90 6.18 -31.18 19.60
C ASP A 90 6.15 -30.16 18.44
N ASN A 91 4.96 -29.61 18.19
CA ASN A 91 4.75 -28.61 17.14
C ASN A 91 5.55 -27.32 17.37
N TYR A 92 5.70 -26.90 18.62
CA TYR A 92 6.39 -25.67 18.97
C TYR A 92 7.87 -25.75 18.59
N ASN A 93 8.55 -26.82 19.01
CA ASN A 93 9.94 -27.08 18.69
C ASN A 93 10.16 -27.23 17.18
N CYS A 94 9.25 -27.94 16.49
CA CYS A 94 9.29 -28.04 15.03
C CYS A 94 9.26 -26.66 14.37
N ASN A 95 8.27 -25.82 14.71
CA ASN A 95 8.12 -24.50 14.09
C ASN A 95 9.23 -23.53 14.51
N ARG A 96 9.75 -23.66 15.74
CA ARG A 96 10.78 -22.77 16.30
C ARG A 96 12.14 -22.96 15.64
N TRP A 97 12.49 -24.19 15.28
CA TRP A 97 13.81 -24.57 14.77
C TRP A 97 13.80 -25.00 13.30
N ALA A 98 12.66 -24.88 12.63
CA ALA A 98 12.57 -25.16 11.20
C ALA A 98 13.55 -24.28 10.41
N GLU A 99 14.24 -24.91 9.47
CA GLU A 99 15.12 -24.21 8.54
C GLU A 99 14.31 -23.32 7.59
N ASP A 100 14.78 -22.10 7.36
CA ASP A 100 14.15 -21.17 6.41
C ASP A 100 14.56 -21.47 4.96
N ARG A 101 14.15 -22.63 4.44
CA ARG A 101 14.46 -23.07 3.07
C ARG A 101 13.23 -23.11 2.17
N TRP A 102 13.47 -22.90 0.89
CA TRP A 102 12.48 -23.09 -0.17
C TRP A 102 12.22 -24.57 -0.41
N CYS A 103 10.97 -24.92 -0.72
CA CYS A 103 10.63 -26.27 -1.14
C CYS A 103 11.20 -26.59 -2.54
N PRO A 104 11.55 -27.86 -2.83
CA PRO A 104 11.96 -28.27 -4.17
C PRO A 104 10.86 -28.07 -5.20
N GLU A 105 11.23 -27.80 -6.47
CA GLU A 105 10.29 -27.59 -7.57
C GLU A 105 9.38 -28.80 -7.85
N SER A 106 9.83 -30.01 -7.49
CA SER A 106 9.05 -31.24 -7.61
C SER A 106 7.90 -31.36 -6.61
N THR A 107 7.85 -30.51 -5.58
CA THR A 107 6.85 -30.56 -4.51
C THR A 107 5.80 -29.47 -4.67
N GLN A 108 4.61 -29.70 -4.13
CA GLN A 108 3.43 -28.82 -4.30
C GLN A 108 2.70 -28.57 -2.98
N TYR A 109 2.95 -29.39 -1.96
CA TYR A 109 2.21 -29.38 -0.71
C TYR A 109 3.13 -29.38 0.50
N CYS A 110 2.60 -28.98 1.64
CA CYS A 110 3.21 -29.21 2.93
C CYS A 110 2.53 -30.40 3.60
N LEU A 111 3.31 -31.40 4.00
CA LEU A 111 2.86 -32.58 4.73
C LEU A 111 3.24 -32.46 6.20
N THR A 112 2.33 -32.89 7.08
CA THR A 112 2.55 -33.01 8.52
C THR A 112 2.12 -34.39 8.99
N VAL A 113 3.03 -35.08 9.68
CA VAL A 113 2.75 -36.30 10.46
C VAL A 113 2.84 -35.95 11.94
N HIS A 114 1.84 -36.33 12.71
CA HIS A 114 1.81 -36.16 14.15
C HIS A 114 1.50 -37.49 14.83
N LEU A 115 2.46 -37.97 15.62
CA LEU A 115 2.31 -39.13 16.47
C LEU A 115 2.10 -38.67 17.91
N PHE A 116 1.03 -39.16 18.54
CA PHE A 116 0.69 -38.80 19.92
C PHE A 116 0.07 -39.97 20.68
N THR A 117 0.13 -39.90 22.00
CA THR A 117 -0.48 -40.90 22.88
C THR A 117 -2.00 -40.74 22.95
N ASP A 118 -2.71 -41.73 23.48
CA ASP A 118 -4.17 -41.67 23.68
C ASP A 118 -4.63 -40.51 24.58
N HIS A 119 -3.73 -39.93 25.37
CA HIS A 119 -4.00 -38.74 26.18
C HIS A 119 -3.76 -37.42 25.44
N GLY A 120 -3.44 -37.46 24.14
CA GLY A 120 -3.17 -36.29 23.31
C GLY A 120 -1.76 -35.72 23.44
N LYS A 121 -0.84 -36.41 24.14
CA LYS A 121 0.54 -35.94 24.29
C LYS A 121 1.34 -36.26 23.03
N SER A 122 1.91 -35.24 22.39
CA SER A 122 2.81 -35.42 21.25
C SER A 122 4.01 -36.29 21.62
N THR A 123 4.28 -37.28 20.79
CA THR A 123 5.47 -38.14 20.83
C THR A 123 6.44 -37.74 19.73
N SER A 124 5.93 -37.43 18.54
CA SER A 124 6.74 -36.85 17.46
C SER A 124 5.91 -36.05 16.46
N VAL A 125 6.56 -35.06 15.84
CA VAL A 125 6.04 -34.26 14.74
C VAL A 125 7.07 -34.23 13.63
N THR A 126 6.66 -34.62 12.43
CA THR A 126 7.47 -34.53 11.21
C THR A 126 6.74 -33.66 10.22
N LYS A 127 7.44 -32.67 9.65
CA LYS A 127 6.91 -31.80 8.62
C LYS A 127 7.85 -31.73 7.44
N LYS A 128 7.33 -31.75 6.21
CA LYS A 128 8.14 -31.68 4.99
C LYS A 128 7.37 -31.08 3.82
N CYS A 129 8.10 -30.62 2.81
CA CYS A 129 7.53 -30.40 1.48
C CYS A 129 7.22 -31.77 0.86
N ALA A 130 6.10 -31.87 0.13
CA ALA A 130 5.59 -33.14 -0.39
C ALA A 130 5.03 -33.02 -1.81
N THR A 131 5.08 -34.12 -2.56
CA THR A 131 4.39 -34.28 -3.84
C THR A 131 2.91 -34.62 -3.62
N GLY A 132 2.12 -34.59 -4.70
CA GLY A 132 0.73 -35.06 -4.65
C GLY A 132 0.61 -36.50 -4.17
N ASP A 133 1.42 -37.41 -4.72
CA ASP A 133 1.38 -38.85 -4.39
C ASP A 133 1.60 -39.12 -2.90
N GLU A 134 2.50 -38.36 -2.26
CA GLU A 134 2.75 -38.47 -0.81
C GLU A 134 1.54 -38.03 0.04
N CYS A 135 0.67 -37.18 -0.50
CA CYS A 135 -0.52 -36.64 0.16
C CYS A 135 -1.79 -37.48 -0.06
N HIS A 136 -1.70 -38.64 -0.73
CA HIS A 136 -2.86 -39.51 -0.95
C HIS A 136 -3.38 -40.15 0.34
N PHE A 137 -2.51 -40.39 1.33
CA PHE A 137 -2.84 -41.09 2.57
C PHE A 137 -2.92 -40.13 3.77
N VAL A 138 -3.87 -39.21 3.71
CA VAL A 138 -4.24 -38.37 4.86
C VAL A 138 -5.27 -39.07 5.76
N GLY A 139 -5.31 -38.68 7.03
CA GLY A 139 -6.22 -39.26 8.02
C GLY A 139 -5.49 -39.64 9.30
N CYS A 140 -6.20 -40.30 10.22
CA CYS A 140 -5.62 -40.81 11.45
C CYS A 140 -5.71 -42.33 11.52
N HIS A 141 -4.65 -42.95 12.04
CA HIS A 141 -4.60 -44.37 12.33
C HIS A 141 -4.19 -44.59 13.78
N HIS A 142 -4.97 -45.38 14.50
CA HIS A 142 -4.71 -45.69 15.91
C HIS A 142 -4.05 -47.06 16.04
N HIS A 143 -2.82 -47.08 16.54
CA HIS A 143 -2.02 -48.28 16.78
C HIS A 143 -2.29 -48.82 18.18
N ARG A 144 -3.25 -49.75 18.29
CA ARG A 144 -3.70 -50.32 19.59
C ARG A 144 -2.59 -51.00 20.40
N GLU A 145 -1.61 -51.58 19.72
CA GLU A 145 -0.50 -52.30 20.37
C GLU A 145 0.47 -51.35 21.08
N SER A 146 0.67 -50.14 20.54
CA SER A 146 1.57 -49.13 21.11
C SER A 146 0.84 -48.06 21.93
N GLY A 147 -0.49 -47.95 21.82
CA GLY A 147 -1.26 -46.86 22.47
C GLY A 147 -0.99 -45.49 21.86
N HIS A 148 -0.58 -45.46 20.59
CA HIS A 148 -0.30 -44.24 19.86
C HIS A 148 -1.25 -44.06 18.67
N THR A 149 -1.52 -42.80 18.34
CA THR A 149 -2.27 -42.40 17.16
C THR A 149 -1.36 -41.61 16.24
N GLU A 150 -1.31 -42.01 14.98
CA GLU A 150 -0.64 -41.28 13.91
C GLU A 150 -1.70 -40.53 13.11
N CYS A 151 -1.54 -39.23 12.95
CA CYS A 151 -2.38 -38.43 12.07
C CYS A 151 -1.52 -37.75 10.99
N VAL A 152 -2.00 -37.79 9.75
CA VAL A 152 -1.35 -37.23 8.57
C VAL A 152 -2.27 -36.19 7.93
N SER A 153 -1.75 -34.99 7.69
CA SER A 153 -2.42 -33.95 6.91
C SER A 153 -1.52 -33.38 5.82
N CYS A 154 -2.14 -32.87 4.77
CA CYS A 154 -1.47 -32.09 3.75
C CYS A 154 -2.20 -30.78 3.50
N CYS A 155 -1.46 -29.73 3.15
CA CYS A 155 -2.04 -28.46 2.73
C CYS A 155 -1.29 -27.84 1.56
N GLU A 156 -1.98 -27.02 0.77
CA GLU A 156 -1.39 -26.19 -0.28
C GLU A 156 -1.19 -24.76 0.21
N GLY A 157 0.00 -24.20 -0.04
CA GLY A 157 0.30 -22.78 0.20
C GLY A 157 1.59 -22.55 0.98
N MET A 158 2.02 -21.28 1.03
CA MET A 158 3.22 -20.88 1.74
C MET A 158 3.01 -20.99 3.26
N ILE A 159 3.81 -21.84 3.90
CA ILE A 159 3.85 -22.08 5.34
C ILE A 159 2.45 -22.43 5.86
N CYS A 160 1.69 -23.23 5.10
CA CYS A 160 0.32 -23.58 5.46
C CYS A 160 0.25 -24.57 6.65
N ASN A 161 1.31 -25.34 6.88
CA ASN A 161 1.38 -26.41 7.88
C ASN A 161 1.82 -25.92 9.27
N VAL A 162 1.32 -24.77 9.73
CA VAL A 162 1.63 -24.22 11.06
C VAL A 162 1.14 -25.17 12.16
N GLU A 163 -0.06 -25.70 12.00
CA GLU A 163 -0.73 -26.59 12.96
C GLU A 163 -0.44 -28.07 12.68
N ILE A 164 -0.72 -28.90 13.70
CA ILE A 164 -0.63 -30.37 13.61
C ILE A 164 -2.02 -31.01 13.54
N PRO A 165 -2.19 -32.11 12.80
CA PRO A 165 -3.42 -32.89 12.83
C PRO A 165 -3.53 -33.67 14.14
N THR A 166 -4.74 -33.77 14.68
CA THR A 166 -5.01 -34.42 15.98
C THR A 166 -6.23 -35.34 15.92
N ASN A 167 -7.02 -35.28 14.85
CA ASN A 167 -8.20 -36.09 14.64
C ASN A 167 -8.55 -36.17 13.13
N HIS A 168 -9.57 -36.95 12.78
CA HIS A 168 -9.98 -37.11 11.38
C HIS A 168 -10.55 -35.84 10.72
N THR A 169 -10.90 -34.80 11.49
CA THR A 169 -11.46 -33.56 10.94
C THR A 169 -10.38 -32.60 10.45
N ASN A 170 -9.19 -32.63 11.05
CA ASN A 170 -8.04 -31.82 10.63
C ASN A 170 -6.91 -32.63 9.97
N ALA A 171 -6.93 -33.96 10.07
CA ALA A 171 -6.10 -34.88 9.30
C ALA A 171 -6.65 -35.06 7.88
N VAL A 172 -6.63 -33.98 7.11
CA VAL A 172 -7.22 -33.91 5.77
C VAL A 172 -6.21 -33.37 4.75
N PHE A 173 -6.57 -33.46 3.47
CA PHE A 173 -5.85 -32.79 2.40
C PHE A 173 -6.56 -31.46 2.07
N ALA A 174 -5.99 -30.35 2.56
CA ALA A 174 -6.55 -29.01 2.44
C ALA A 174 -5.92 -28.23 1.28
N VAL A 175 -6.60 -28.22 0.15
CA VAL A 175 -6.19 -27.48 -1.05
C VAL A 175 -6.83 -26.08 -1.02
N LEU A 176 -6.04 -25.04 -0.72
CA LEU A 176 -6.52 -23.66 -0.85
C LEU A 176 -6.45 -23.25 -2.33
N HIS A 177 -7.59 -23.17 -3.01
CA HIS A 177 -7.65 -22.50 -4.30
C HIS A 177 -7.26 -21.03 -4.11
N ALA A 178 -6.04 -20.69 -4.50
CA ALA A 178 -5.54 -19.33 -4.44
C ALA A 178 -6.43 -18.41 -5.27
N ARG A 179 -7.36 -17.71 -4.61
CA ARG A 179 -7.92 -16.47 -5.12
C ARG A 179 -6.79 -15.45 -5.08
N ARG A 180 -5.94 -15.47 -6.10
CA ARG A 180 -4.84 -14.54 -6.33
C ARG A 180 -5.43 -13.14 -6.54
N THR A 181 -5.76 -12.44 -5.46
CA THR A 181 -6.01 -11.00 -5.51
C THR A 181 -4.75 -10.28 -5.06
N SER A 182 -3.74 -10.25 -5.92
CA SER A 182 -2.85 -9.09 -5.97
C SER A 182 -3.58 -7.97 -6.72
N ASP A 183 -4.77 -7.58 -6.25
CA ASP A 183 -5.45 -6.42 -6.79
C ASP A 183 -4.89 -5.23 -6.02
N GLY A 184 -3.74 -4.75 -6.48
CA GLY A 184 -3.22 -3.47 -6.06
C GLY A 184 -4.26 -2.42 -6.42
N SER A 185 -5.13 -2.08 -5.48
CA SER A 185 -6.06 -0.96 -5.58
C SER A 185 -5.25 0.33 -5.65
N ARG A 186 -4.68 0.59 -6.83
CA ARG A 186 -4.27 1.92 -7.23
C ARG A 186 -5.56 2.71 -7.41
N ARG A 187 -6.04 3.32 -6.33
CA ARG A 187 -6.97 4.44 -6.41
C ARG A 187 -6.25 5.55 -7.18
N THR A 188 -6.31 5.46 -8.50
CA THR A 188 -5.99 6.54 -9.40
C THR A 188 -7.11 7.55 -9.21
N VAL A 189 -6.86 8.56 -8.37
CA VAL A 189 -7.73 9.72 -8.30
C VAL A 189 -7.79 10.29 -9.72
N SER A 190 -8.96 10.22 -10.34
CA SER A 190 -9.15 10.63 -11.72
C SER A 190 -8.78 12.11 -11.86
N ILE A 191 -7.78 12.40 -12.71
CA ILE A 191 -7.32 13.76 -13.03
C ILE A 191 -8.50 14.64 -13.47
N ALA A 192 -9.55 14.04 -14.05
CA ALA A 192 -10.77 14.74 -14.43
C ALA A 192 -11.50 15.40 -13.25
N VAL A 193 -11.43 14.82 -12.04
CA VAL A 193 -12.03 15.39 -10.82
C VAL A 193 -11.26 16.62 -10.35
N LEU A 194 -9.92 16.60 -10.45
CA LEU A 194 -9.09 17.76 -10.11
C LEU A 194 -9.30 18.92 -11.09
N VAL A 195 -9.41 18.63 -12.39
CA VAL A 195 -9.65 19.66 -13.42
C VAL A 195 -11.01 20.31 -13.26
N SER A 196 -12.05 19.53 -12.92
CA SER A 196 -13.41 20.05 -12.74
C SER A 196 -13.54 20.94 -11.51
N VAL A 197 -12.86 20.61 -10.40
CA VAL A 197 -12.83 21.49 -9.21
C VAL A 197 -12.13 22.82 -9.52
N MET A 198 -11.04 22.81 -10.29
CA MET A 198 -10.35 24.05 -10.67
C MET A 198 -11.16 24.90 -11.65
N ALA A 199 -11.89 24.29 -12.57
CA ALA A 199 -12.77 25.01 -13.50
C ALA A 199 -13.92 25.73 -12.77
N ILE A 200 -14.50 25.10 -11.74
CA ILE A 200 -15.56 25.69 -10.91
C ILE A 200 -15.02 26.85 -10.05
N ALA A 201 -13.76 26.79 -9.63
CA ALA A 201 -13.13 27.85 -8.83
C ALA A 201 -12.70 29.08 -9.65
N LEU A 202 -12.66 28.97 -10.98
CA LEU A 202 -12.23 30.02 -11.92
C LEU A 202 -13.39 30.67 -12.70
N SER A 203 -14.61 30.16 -12.54
CA SER A 203 -15.85 30.70 -13.12
C SER A 203 -16.55 31.69 -12.20
#